data_AF-T0M7A4-F1
#
_entry.id   AF-T0M7A4-F1
#
_cell.length_a   1.000
_cell.length_b   1.000
_cell.length_c   1.000
_cell.angle_alpha   90.00
_cell.angle_beta   90.00
_cell.angle_gamma   90.00
#
_symmetry.space_group_name_H-M   'P 1'
#
loop_
_entity.id
_entity.type
_entity.pdbx_description
1 polymer ?
#
loop_
_entity_poly.entity_id
_entity_poly.type
_entity_poly.pdbx_seq_one_letter_code
_entity_poly.pdbx_strand_id
1 'polypeptide(L)'
;MTGIGQTSSGLSAIGPQLLTSFVNSVEHNPFFLLTFIIPVVLIFLTSAVVKVKRRSTRIDGPPTLEQKKEKFIIPRDFFTVESEKVIADDFHHFLDPMEKEFHHLREYDEYFRVLLKRFNKYEAMSHSTRKKKKQRGNDGRKETFNEILNLYNRLRKAKNQIVEFEQEDEGIL
;
A
#
# COMPACT_ATOMS: atom_id res chain seq x y z
N MET A 1 2.63 -18.33 79.46
CA MET A 1 1.62 -17.41 80.02
C MET A 1 1.65 -16.14 79.21
N THR A 2 0.48 -15.68 78.73
CA THR A 2 0.08 -14.27 78.48
C THR A 2 1.06 -13.36 77.71
N GLY A 3 0.71 -12.70 76.61
CA GLY A 3 -0.61 -12.43 76.07
C GLY A 3 -0.50 -11.51 74.84
N ILE A 4 -1.63 -11.46 74.16
CA ILE A 4 -2.04 -10.67 73.00
C ILE A 4 -1.81 -9.16 73.18
N GLY A 5 -1.44 -8.48 72.08
CA GLY A 5 -1.63 -7.04 71.85
C GLY A 5 -0.73 -6.57 70.70
N GLN A 6 -1.17 -6.00 69.59
CA GLN A 6 -2.46 -5.43 69.19
C GLN A 6 -2.63 -5.62 67.67
N THR A 7 -3.81 -6.05 67.24
CA THR A 7 -4.31 -5.94 65.87
C THR A 7 -5.37 -4.85 65.84
N SER A 8 -5.06 -3.74 65.18
CA SER A 8 -6.03 -2.76 64.67
C SER A 8 -5.23 -1.80 63.78
N SER A 9 -5.59 -1.43 62.57
CA SER A 9 -6.78 -1.59 61.76
C SER A 9 -6.45 -0.83 60.47
N GLY A 10 -6.45 -1.47 59.30
CA GLY A 10 -6.00 -0.79 58.08
C GLY A 10 -6.23 -1.56 56.80
N LEU A 11 -7.37 -2.25 56.67
CA LEU A 11 -7.72 -3.00 55.45
C LEU A 11 -9.08 -2.55 54.90
N SER A 12 -9.33 -1.24 54.90
CA SER A 12 -10.60 -0.69 54.39
C SER A 12 -10.39 0.62 53.62
N ALA A 13 -9.47 0.66 52.65
CA ALA A 13 -9.37 1.77 51.69
C ALA A 13 -8.50 1.50 50.44
N ILE A 14 -8.29 0.24 50.03
CA ILE A 14 -7.34 -0.07 48.93
C ILE A 14 -7.84 0.51 47.58
N GLY A 15 -9.14 0.44 47.29
CA GLY A 15 -9.69 0.93 46.01
C GLY A 15 -9.52 2.44 45.77
N PRO A 16 -9.97 3.32 46.68
CA PRO A 16 -9.85 4.77 46.52
C PRO A 16 -8.40 5.25 46.50
N GLN A 17 -7.52 4.61 47.27
CA GLN A 17 -6.09 4.94 47.34
C GLN A 17 -5.35 4.58 46.05
N LEU A 18 -5.66 3.44 45.43
CA LEU A 18 -5.08 3.07 44.14
C LEU A 18 -5.51 4.02 43.01
N LEU A 19 -6.78 4.45 43.01
CA LEU A 19 -7.28 5.41 42.01
C LEU A 19 -6.64 6.79 42.18
N THR A 20 -6.49 7.28 43.42
CA THR A 20 -5.81 8.56 43.68
C THR A 20 -4.32 8.49 43.37
N SER A 21 -3.61 7.41 43.74
CA SER A 21 -2.21 7.20 43.35
C SER A 21 -2.02 7.07 41.85
N PHE A 22 -2.97 6.46 41.13
CA PHE A 22 -2.95 6.34 39.68
C PHE A 22 -3.15 7.69 39.00
N VAL A 23 -4.17 8.46 39.39
CA VAL A 23 -4.44 9.80 38.83
C VAL A 23 -3.24 10.72 39.08
N ASN A 24 -2.67 10.70 40.29
CA ASN A 24 -1.51 11.52 40.61
C ASN A 24 -0.26 11.12 39.80
N SER A 25 -0.07 9.81 39.55
CA SER A 25 1.02 9.32 38.69
C SER A 25 0.83 9.69 37.22
N VAL A 26 -0.41 9.73 36.75
CA VAL A 26 -0.78 10.14 35.39
C VAL A 26 -0.60 11.64 35.19
N GLU A 27 -0.95 12.46 36.19
CA GLU A 27 -0.76 13.92 36.16
C GLU A 27 0.72 14.31 36.15
N HIS A 28 1.58 13.57 36.87
CA HIS A 28 3.00 13.90 36.99
C HIS A 28 3.88 13.30 35.89
N ASN A 29 3.44 12.23 35.21
CA ASN A 29 4.21 11.62 34.13
C ASN A 29 3.32 11.13 32.97
N PRO A 30 2.93 12.02 32.04
CA PRO A 30 2.03 11.67 30.93
C PRO A 30 2.62 10.63 29.97
N PHE A 31 3.95 10.44 29.96
CA PHE A 31 4.59 9.39 29.15
C PHE A 31 4.24 7.97 29.63
N PHE A 32 3.88 7.79 30.90
CA PHE A 32 3.45 6.49 31.45
C PHE A 32 2.17 5.97 30.76
N LEU A 33 1.27 6.87 30.35
CA LEU A 33 0.09 6.51 29.56
C LEU A 33 0.48 5.90 28.22
N LEU A 34 1.45 6.52 27.53
CA LEU A 34 1.90 6.11 26.21
C LEU A 34 2.71 4.80 26.23
N THR A 35 3.57 4.61 27.22
CA THR A 35 4.50 3.47 27.27
C THR A 35 3.94 2.23 27.96
N PHE A 36 2.96 2.38 28.86
CA PHE A 36 2.45 1.26 29.64
C PHE A 36 0.96 1.00 29.42
N ILE A 37 0.12 2.03 29.57
CA ILE A 37 -1.34 1.85 29.53
C ILE A 37 -1.83 1.55 28.11
N ILE A 38 -1.37 2.30 27.10
CA ILE A 38 -1.77 2.07 25.72
C ILE A 38 -1.41 0.65 25.24
N PRO A 39 -0.16 0.15 25.39
CA PRO A 39 0.18 -1.22 24.98
C PRO A 39 -0.65 -2.29 25.68
N VAL A 40 -0.90 -2.14 26.98
CA VAL A 40 -1.70 -3.10 27.77
C VAL A 40 -3.15 -3.15 27.27
N VAL A 41 -3.76 -1.99 27.01
CA VAL A 41 -5.12 -1.91 26.45
C VAL A 41 -5.16 -2.49 25.04
N LEU A 42 -4.14 -2.25 24.21
CA LEU A 42 -4.06 -2.73 22.83
C LEU A 42 -3.94 -4.27 22.77
N ILE A 43 -3.17 -4.88 23.68
CA ILE A 43 -3.12 -6.34 23.84
C ILE A 43 -4.48 -6.91 24.23
N PHE A 44 -5.21 -6.22 25.11
CA PHE A 44 -6.54 -6.67 25.55
C PHE A 44 -7.56 -6.60 24.41
N LEU A 45 -7.55 -5.51 23.63
CA LEU A 45 -8.42 -5.32 22.47
C LEU A 45 -8.13 -6.34 21.37
N THR A 46 -6.86 -6.56 21.03
CA THR A 46 -6.48 -7.56 20.01
C THR A 46 -6.87 -8.97 20.42
N SER A 47 -6.67 -9.34 21.69
CA SER A 47 -7.10 -10.63 22.25
C SER A 47 -8.61 -10.82 22.19
N ALA A 48 -9.39 -9.77 22.47
CA ALA A 48 -10.85 -9.79 22.36
C ALA A 48 -11.30 -9.97 20.90
N VAL A 49 -10.70 -9.23 19.96
CA VAL A 49 -11.00 -9.33 18.52
C VAL A 49 -10.70 -10.73 17.99
N VAL A 50 -9.55 -11.33 18.37
CA VAL A 50 -9.20 -12.70 17.96
C VAL A 50 -10.20 -13.71 18.50
N LYS A 51 -10.63 -13.59 19.77
CA LYS A 51 -11.66 -14.47 20.35
C LYS A 51 -13.01 -14.37 19.62
N VAL A 52 -13.41 -13.17 19.22
CA VAL A 52 -14.65 -12.95 18.45
C VAL A 52 -14.53 -13.55 17.05
N LYS A 53 -13.42 -13.30 16.33
CA LYS A 53 -13.19 -13.87 14.99
C LYS A 53 -13.08 -15.39 14.99
N ARG A 54 -12.50 -15.99 16.04
CA ARG A 54 -12.37 -17.45 16.17
C ARG A 54 -13.71 -18.17 16.34
N ARG A 55 -14.74 -17.48 16.83
CA ARG A 55 -16.12 -18.03 16.86
C ARG A 55 -16.81 -17.99 15.49
N SER A 56 -16.35 -17.13 14.57
CA SER A 56 -16.90 -16.99 13.22
C SER A 56 -16.25 -17.92 12.19
N THR A 57 -15.05 -18.41 12.47
CA THR A 57 -14.31 -19.30 11.57
C THR A 57 -14.79 -20.74 11.77
N ARG A 58 -15.55 -21.23 10.79
CA ARG A 58 -15.96 -22.62 10.69
C ARG A 58 -14.70 -23.45 10.44
N ILE A 59 -14.41 -24.41 11.31
CA ILE A 59 -13.32 -25.37 11.09
C ILE A 59 -13.76 -26.24 9.92
N ASP A 60 -13.00 -26.23 8.82
CA ASP A 60 -13.33 -27.07 7.66
C ASP A 60 -13.31 -28.54 8.07
N GLY A 61 -14.34 -29.26 7.61
CA GLY A 61 -14.46 -30.69 7.87
C GLY A 61 -13.38 -31.50 7.15
N PRO A 62 -13.23 -32.79 7.48
CA PRO A 62 -12.34 -33.67 6.72
C PRO A 62 -12.73 -33.67 5.23
N PRO A 63 -11.75 -33.71 4.31
CA PRO A 63 -12.01 -33.58 2.89
C PRO A 63 -12.90 -34.70 2.36
N THR A 64 -13.86 -34.36 1.51
CA THR A 64 -14.81 -35.31 0.91
C THR A 64 -14.11 -36.23 -0.09
N LEU A 65 -14.73 -37.38 -0.38
CA LEU A 65 -14.20 -38.33 -1.38
C LEU A 65 -14.12 -37.74 -2.80
N GLU A 66 -14.93 -36.72 -3.09
CA GLU A 66 -14.89 -35.97 -4.35
C GLU A 66 -13.71 -35.01 -4.39
N GLN A 67 -13.44 -34.29 -3.29
CA GLN A 67 -12.24 -33.44 -3.16
C GLN A 67 -10.93 -34.23 -3.25
N LYS A 68 -10.92 -35.49 -2.79
CA LYS A 68 -9.76 -36.38 -2.95
C LYS A 68 -9.54 -36.86 -4.39
N LYS A 69 -10.59 -36.83 -5.21
CA LYS A 69 -10.55 -37.21 -6.63
C LYS A 69 -10.32 -36.02 -7.56
N GLU A 70 -10.44 -34.79 -7.04
CA GLU A 70 -10.06 -33.60 -7.76
C GLU A 70 -8.57 -33.69 -8.11
N LYS A 71 -8.28 -33.70 -9.40
CA LYS A 71 -6.90 -33.67 -9.89
C LYS A 71 -6.36 -32.31 -9.49
N PHE A 72 -5.29 -32.29 -8.70
CA PHE A 72 -4.62 -31.04 -8.36
C PHE A 72 -4.04 -30.45 -9.65
N ILE A 73 -4.78 -29.52 -10.26
CA ILE A 73 -4.30 -28.74 -11.40
C ILE A 73 -3.33 -27.75 -10.78
N ILE A 74 -2.04 -28.10 -10.79
CA ILE A 74 -0.99 -27.11 -10.53
C ILE A 74 -1.22 -26.04 -11.60
N PRO A 75 -1.56 -24.79 -11.22
CA PRO A 75 -1.58 -23.69 -12.18
C PRO A 75 -0.24 -23.75 -12.90
N ARG A 76 -0.22 -23.78 -14.24
CA ARG A 76 1.07 -23.83 -14.95
C ARG A 76 1.87 -22.62 -14.47
N ASP A 77 2.89 -22.86 -13.66
CA ASP A 77 3.73 -21.80 -13.13
C ASP A 77 4.30 -21.02 -14.31
N PHE A 78 4.34 -19.70 -14.18
CA PHE A 78 4.95 -18.80 -15.16
C PHE A 78 6.31 -19.33 -15.64
N PHE A 79 7.14 -19.79 -14.70
CA PHE A 79 8.42 -20.44 -14.95
C PHE A 79 8.34 -21.69 -15.85
N THR A 80 7.30 -22.50 -15.73
CA THR A 80 7.15 -23.72 -16.55
C THR A 80 6.81 -23.36 -17.99
N VAL A 81 5.96 -22.34 -18.19
CA VAL A 81 5.58 -21.87 -19.54
C VAL A 81 6.72 -21.13 -20.22
N GLU A 82 7.50 -20.34 -19.49
CA GLU A 82 8.64 -19.63 -20.05
C GLU A 82 9.82 -20.55 -20.34
N SER A 83 10.11 -21.51 -19.44
CA SER A 83 11.20 -22.48 -19.64
C SER A 83 10.95 -23.38 -20.86
N GLU A 84 9.70 -23.79 -21.11
CA GLU A 84 9.34 -24.53 -22.34
C GLU A 84 9.71 -23.74 -23.61
N LYS A 85 9.59 -22.41 -23.59
CA LYS A 85 9.89 -21.54 -24.75
C LYS A 85 11.38 -21.26 -24.91
N VAL A 86 12.11 -21.13 -23.80
CA VAL A 86 13.58 -21.06 -23.81
C VAL A 86 14.17 -22.34 -24.38
N ILE A 87 13.64 -23.51 -23.99
CA ILE A 87 14.07 -24.81 -24.52
C ILE A 87 13.74 -24.95 -26.01
N ALA A 88 12.66 -24.32 -26.48
CA ALA A 88 12.25 -24.32 -27.88
C ALA A 88 13.02 -23.30 -28.76
N ASP A 89 14.01 -22.58 -28.20
CA ASP A 89 14.73 -21.48 -28.88
C ASP A 89 13.80 -20.43 -29.52
N ASP A 90 12.60 -20.22 -28.96
CA ASP A 90 11.62 -19.26 -29.45
C ASP A 90 11.95 -17.84 -28.96
N PHE A 91 13.06 -17.29 -29.47
CA PHE A 91 13.51 -15.94 -29.13
C PHE A 91 12.50 -14.85 -29.50
N HIS A 92 11.67 -15.08 -30.52
CA HIS A 92 10.64 -14.13 -30.95
C HIS A 92 9.58 -13.90 -29.88
N HIS A 93 9.28 -14.92 -29.06
CA HIS A 93 8.37 -14.78 -27.94
C HIS A 93 8.75 -13.63 -26.98
N PHE A 94 10.05 -13.43 -26.78
CA PHE A 94 10.58 -12.40 -25.89
C PHE A 94 10.85 -11.07 -26.61
N LEU A 95 11.27 -11.13 -27.88
CA LEU A 95 11.57 -9.93 -28.67
C LEU A 95 10.33 -9.15 -29.09
N ASP A 96 9.25 -9.82 -29.47
CA ASP A 96 8.04 -9.14 -29.98
C ASP A 96 7.39 -8.21 -28.94
N PRO A 97 7.26 -8.58 -27.65
CA PRO A 97 6.82 -7.66 -26.61
C PRO A 97 7.75 -6.47 -26.44
N MET A 98 9.08 -6.71 -26.39
CA MET A 98 10.06 -5.63 -26.26
C MET A 98 9.99 -4.64 -27.43
N GLU A 99 9.88 -5.13 -28.66
CA GLU A 99 9.74 -4.28 -29.84
C GLU A 99 8.48 -3.40 -29.78
N LYS A 100 7.35 -3.98 -29.35
CA LYS A 100 6.11 -3.22 -29.14
C LYS A 100 6.25 -2.14 -28.08
N GLU A 101 6.93 -2.43 -26.97
CA GLU A 101 7.18 -1.43 -25.92
C GLU A 101 8.06 -0.29 -26.43
N PHE A 102 9.14 -0.59 -27.16
CA PHE A 102 9.97 0.43 -27.79
C PHE A 102 9.18 1.28 -28.80
N HIS A 103 8.28 0.65 -29.57
CA HIS A 103 7.41 1.36 -30.48
C HIS A 103 6.51 2.36 -29.75
N HIS A 104 5.85 1.94 -28.67
CA HIS A 104 5.01 2.82 -27.86
C HIS A 104 5.79 3.95 -27.19
N LEU A 105 7.01 3.69 -26.70
CA LEU A 105 7.89 4.73 -26.16
C LEU A 105 8.23 5.79 -27.22
N ARG A 106 8.48 5.36 -28.46
CA ARG A 106 8.73 6.27 -29.57
C ARG A 106 7.49 7.11 -29.91
N GLU A 107 6.30 6.49 -29.96
CA GLU A 107 5.04 7.22 -30.16
C GLU A 107 4.83 8.29 -29.08
N TYR A 108 5.16 7.98 -27.82
CA TYR A 108 5.08 8.94 -26.72
C TYR A 108 6.09 10.09 -26.85
N ASP A 109 7.33 9.85 -27.28
CA ASP A 109 8.29 10.92 -27.57
C ASP A 109 7.80 11.83 -28.70
N GLU A 110 7.33 11.24 -29.81
CA GLU A 110 6.79 12.00 -30.93
C GLU A 110 5.59 12.86 -30.52
N TYR A 111 4.68 12.29 -29.72
CA TYR A 111 3.55 13.02 -29.16
C TYR A 111 3.98 14.15 -28.22
N PHE A 112 4.95 13.89 -27.34
CA PHE A 112 5.52 14.91 -26.45
C PHE A 112 6.11 16.09 -27.23
N ARG A 113 6.84 15.84 -28.32
CA ARG A 113 7.39 16.89 -29.19
C ARG A 113 6.29 17.77 -29.80
N VAL A 114 5.15 17.17 -30.18
CA VAL A 114 3.99 17.92 -30.68
C VAL A 114 3.40 18.80 -29.58
N LEU A 115 3.23 18.26 -28.37
CA LEU A 115 2.73 19.02 -27.22
C LEU A 115 3.66 20.17 -26.85
N LEU A 116 4.98 19.95 -26.85
CA LEU A 116 5.97 20.98 -26.57
C LEU A 116 5.89 22.15 -27.58
N LYS A 117 5.77 21.83 -28.88
CA LYS A 117 5.57 22.86 -29.92
C LYS A 117 4.28 23.66 -29.68
N ARG A 118 3.17 22.98 -29.31
CA ARG A 118 1.90 23.64 -28.99
C ARG A 118 2.01 24.52 -27.75
N PHE A 119 2.69 24.04 -26.71
CA PHE A 119 2.90 24.78 -25.47
C PHE A 119 3.65 26.07 -25.74
N ASN A 120 4.79 26.01 -26.44
CA ASN A 120 5.59 27.18 -26.79
C ASN A 120 4.81 28.19 -27.64
N LYS A 121 3.96 27.70 -28.56
CA LYS A 121 3.06 28.55 -29.35
C LYS A 121 2.07 29.30 -28.46
N TYR A 122 1.41 28.61 -27.52
CA TYR A 122 0.44 29.22 -26.62
C TYR A 122 1.09 30.14 -25.57
N GLU A 123 2.29 29.81 -25.12
CA GLU A 123 3.11 30.67 -24.28
C GLU A 123 3.41 32.01 -24.99
N ALA A 124 3.91 31.98 -26.23
CA ALA A 124 4.12 33.20 -27.01
C ALA A 124 2.81 34.00 -27.20
N MET A 125 1.66 33.32 -27.39
CA MET A 125 0.36 33.97 -27.49
C MET A 125 -0.10 34.61 -26.17
N SER A 126 0.27 34.04 -25.03
CA SER A 126 -0.08 34.55 -23.69
C SER A 126 0.55 35.92 -23.38
N HIS A 127 1.67 36.24 -24.03
CA HIS A 127 2.33 37.54 -23.91
C HIS A 127 1.81 38.60 -24.91
N SER A 128 0.81 38.26 -25.72
CA SER A 128 0.21 39.21 -26.68
C SER A 128 -0.45 40.41 -25.98
N THR A 129 -0.30 41.59 -26.56
CA THR A 129 -1.00 42.83 -26.14
C THR A 129 -2.50 42.76 -26.36
N ARG A 130 -2.96 42.00 -27.38
CA ARG A 130 -4.39 41.79 -27.66
C ARG A 130 -5.04 40.87 -26.63
N LYS A 131 -6.01 41.39 -25.85
CA LYS A 131 -6.73 40.68 -24.77
C LYS A 131 -7.28 39.31 -25.19
N LYS A 132 -7.98 39.22 -26.33
CA LYS A 132 -8.56 37.96 -26.85
C LYS A 132 -7.49 36.91 -27.19
N LYS A 133 -6.35 37.32 -27.73
CA LYS A 133 -5.25 36.42 -28.09
C LYS A 133 -4.49 35.94 -26.84
N LYS A 134 -4.29 36.85 -25.88
CA LYS A 134 -3.70 36.55 -24.57
C LYS A 134 -4.52 35.53 -23.79
N GLN A 135 -5.85 35.69 -23.73
CA GLN A 135 -6.73 34.73 -23.07
C GLN A 135 -6.64 33.34 -23.71
N ARG A 136 -6.78 33.26 -25.04
CA ARG A 136 -6.59 31.99 -25.77
C ARG A 136 -5.22 31.35 -25.55
N GLY A 137 -4.16 32.16 -25.44
CA GLY A 137 -2.82 31.68 -25.11
C GLY A 137 -2.74 31.09 -23.72
N ASN A 138 -3.31 31.76 -22.71
CA ASN A 138 -3.36 31.24 -21.34
C ASN A 138 -4.14 29.92 -21.24
N ASP A 139 -5.32 29.87 -21.87
CA ASP A 139 -6.19 28.69 -21.85
C ASP A 139 -5.52 27.50 -22.55
N GLY A 140 -5.02 27.71 -23.77
CA GLY A 140 -4.33 26.67 -24.53
C GLY A 140 -3.04 26.20 -23.87
N ARG A 141 -2.31 27.10 -23.18
CA ARG A 141 -1.12 26.72 -22.40
C ARG A 141 -1.49 25.80 -21.24
N LYS A 142 -2.56 26.13 -20.51
CA LYS A 142 -3.05 25.32 -19.39
C LYS A 142 -3.51 23.94 -19.86
N GLU A 143 -4.27 23.90 -20.95
CA GLU A 143 -4.74 22.65 -21.56
C GLU A 143 -3.57 21.77 -22.01
N THR A 144 -2.63 22.33 -22.77
CA THR A 144 -1.45 21.59 -23.26
C THR A 144 -0.58 21.10 -22.10
N PHE A 145 -0.44 21.90 -21.03
CA PHE A 145 0.30 21.49 -19.84
C PHE A 145 -0.35 20.29 -19.14
N ASN A 146 -1.68 20.28 -19.03
CA ASN A 146 -2.41 19.14 -18.47
C ASN A 146 -2.24 17.89 -19.34
N GLU A 147 -2.21 18.02 -20.67
CA GLU A 147 -1.92 16.90 -21.57
C GLU A 147 -0.50 16.35 -21.37
N ILE A 148 0.50 17.22 -21.17
CA ILE A 148 1.87 16.82 -20.84
C ILE A 148 1.91 16.06 -19.50
N LEU A 149 1.21 16.57 -18.48
CA LEU A 149 1.13 15.88 -17.18
C LEU A 149 0.46 14.51 -17.29
N ASN A 150 -0.59 14.39 -18.10
CA ASN A 150 -1.25 13.12 -18.35
C ASN A 150 -0.31 12.13 -19.07
N LEU A 151 0.47 12.59 -20.04
CA LEU A 151 1.48 11.77 -20.72
C LEU A 151 2.56 11.30 -19.73
N TYR A 152 3.05 12.20 -18.87
CA TYR A 152 4.02 11.86 -17.81
C TYR A 152 3.47 10.82 -16.84
N ASN A 153 2.22 10.97 -16.38
CA ASN A 153 1.59 9.99 -15.48
C ASN A 153 1.42 8.62 -16.14
N ARG A 154 1.13 8.56 -17.45
CA ARG A 154 1.07 7.30 -18.19
C ARG A 154 2.43 6.61 -18.26
N LEU A 155 3.50 7.34 -18.57
CA LEU A 155 4.87 6.83 -18.57
C LEU A 155 5.31 6.36 -17.17
N ARG A 156 4.98 7.12 -16.13
CA ARG A 156 5.27 6.73 -14.74
C ARG A 156 4.56 5.45 -14.33
N LYS A 157 3.29 5.28 -14.73
CA LYS A 157 2.54 4.05 -14.45
C LYS A 157 3.17 2.85 -15.16
N ALA A 158 3.55 3.00 -16.43
CA ALA A 158 4.26 1.95 -17.16
C ALA A 158 5.59 1.57 -16.47
N LYS A 159 6.38 2.55 -16.02
CA LYS A 159 7.62 2.29 -15.27
C LYS A 159 7.37 1.56 -13.95
N ASN A 160 6.37 1.96 -13.18
CA ASN A 160 6.10 1.35 -11.88
C ASN A 160 5.56 -0.08 -12.00
N GLN A 161 4.82 -0.40 -13.06
CA GLN A 161 4.40 -1.79 -13.33
C GLN A 161 5.62 -2.69 -13.53
N ILE A 162 6.67 -2.22 -14.22
CA ILE A 162 7.91 -2.98 -14.44
C ILE A 162 8.64 -3.25 -13.11
N VAL A 163 8.67 -2.28 -12.20
CA VAL A 163 9.36 -2.42 -10.90
C VAL A 163 8.62 -3.36 -9.92
N GLU A 164 7.29 -3.46 -10.02
CA GLU A 164 6.51 -4.41 -9.20
C GLU A 164 6.83 -5.87 -9.56
N PHE A 165 7.12 -6.18 -10.83
CA PHE A 165 7.56 -7.53 -11.23
C PHE A 165 8.94 -7.90 -10.65
N GLU A 166 9.90 -6.96 -10.64
CA GLU A 166 11.25 -7.23 -10.10
C GLU A 166 11.26 -7.47 -8.58
N GLN A 167 10.34 -6.83 -7.82
CA GLN A 167 10.27 -7.01 -6.37
C GLN A 167 9.53 -8.28 -5.92
N GLU A 168 8.60 -8.81 -6.71
CA GLU A 168 7.94 -10.09 -6.40
C GLU A 168 8.91 -11.28 -6.56
N ASP A 169 9.86 -11.20 -7.48
CA ASP A 169 10.85 -12.26 -7.74
C ASP A 169 11.98 -12.31 -6.68
N GLU A 170 12.31 -11.20 -6.02
CA GLU A 170 13.32 -11.17 -4.95
C GLU A 170 12.78 -11.56 -3.56
N GLY A 171 11.48 -11.83 -3.43
CA GLY A 171 10.80 -12.12 -2.16
C GLY A 171 10.81 -13.59 -1.71
N ILE A 172 11.45 -14.49 -2.47
CA ILE A 172 11.52 -15.92 -2.14
C ILE A 172 12.97 -16.31 -1.81
N LEU A 173 13.35 -16.14 -0.54
CA LEU A 173 14.48 -16.80 0.11
C LEU A 173 14.08 -17.32 1.49
#